data_AF-A0A5B0LYX9-F1
#
_entry.id   AF-A0A5B0LYX9-F1
#
_cell.length_a   1.000
_cell.length_b   1.000
_cell.length_c   1.000
_cell.angle_alpha   90.00
_cell.angle_beta   90.00
_cell.angle_gamma   90.00
#
_symmetry.space_group_name_H-M   'P 1'
#
loop_
_entity.id
_entity.type
_entity.pdbx_description
1 polymer ?
#
loop_
_entity_poly.entity_id
_entity_poly.type
_entity_poly.pdbx_seq_one_letter_code
_entity_poly.pdbx_strand_id
1 'polypeptide(L)' 'MTPKEFITGFLKKDHMELNYRRRTWGTIYGSNSTIELVSEIAKIFHKKDAARHRWVDFIQAEAVLLCRQEMSSRTM' A
#
# COMPACT_ATOMS: atom_id res chain seq x y z
N MET A 1 -3.13 17.81 -13.52
CA MET A 1 -3.01 16.50 -12.87
C MET A 1 -1.79 16.52 -11.98
N THR A 2 -1.96 16.35 -10.67
CA THR A 2 -0.83 16.22 -9.72
C THR A 2 -0.23 14.82 -9.79
N PRO A 3 1.03 14.61 -9.36
CA PRO A 3 1.61 13.27 -9.28
C PRO A 3 0.75 12.29 -8.45
N LYS A 4 0.11 12.78 -7.39
CA LYS A 4 -0.79 11.97 -6.54
C LYS A 4 -2.08 11.58 -7.27
N GLU A 5 -2.66 12.50 -8.04
CA GLU A 5 -3.84 12.20 -8.88
C GLU A 5 -3.50 11.18 -9.96
N PHE A 6 -2.32 11.28 -10.57
CA PHE A 6 -1.86 10.30 -11.56
C PHE A 6 -1.72 8.91 -10.95
N ILE A 7 -0.97 8.77 -9.85
CA ILE A 7 -0.76 7.48 -9.17
C ILE A 7 -2.10 6.89 -8.71
N THR A 8 -2.96 7.73 -8.13
CA THR A 8 -4.30 7.29 -7.69
C THR A 8 -5.13 6.81 -8.89
N GLY A 9 -5.09 7.53 -10.00
CA GLY A 9 -5.75 7.14 -11.24
C GLY A 9 -5.20 5.83 -11.81
N PHE A 10 -3.87 5.67 -11.84
CA PHE A 10 -3.20 4.44 -12.27
C PHE A 10 -3.65 3.22 -11.45
N LEU A 11 -3.78 3.37 -10.13
CA LEU A 11 -4.15 2.29 -9.22
C LEU A 11 -5.65 1.96 -9.24
N LYS A 12 -6.52 2.97 -9.37
CA LYS A 12 -7.97 2.81 -9.17
C LYS A 12 -8.79 2.72 -10.46
N LYS A 13 -8.33 3.30 -11.57
CA LYS A 13 -9.14 3.30 -12.79
C LYS A 13 -9.28 1.90 -13.35
N ASP A 14 -10.52 1.54 -13.65
CA ASP A 14 -10.85 0.32 -14.37
C ASP A 14 -10.64 0.55 -15.87
N HIS A 15 -9.43 0.27 -16.33
CA HIS A 15 -9.04 0.41 -17.72
C HIS A 15 -8.12 -0.75 -18.07
N MET A 16 -8.42 -1.47 -19.15
CA MET A 16 -7.78 -2.75 -19.49
C MET A 16 -6.24 -2.70 -19.39
N GLU A 17 -5.61 -1.69 -20.01
CA GLU A 17 -4.15 -1.52 -19.95
C GLU A 17 -3.61 -1.27 -18.54
N LEU A 18 -4.33 -0.49 -17.72
CA LEU A 18 -3.89 -0.18 -16.37
C LEU A 18 -4.04 -1.41 -15.47
N ASN A 19 -5.14 -2.15 -15.63
CA ASN A 19 -5.39 -3.41 -14.95
C ASN A 19 -4.28 -4.41 -15.31
N TYR A 20 -3.96 -4.54 -16.61
CA TYR A 20 -2.90 -5.42 -17.09
C TYR A 20 -1.54 -5.06 -16.45
N ARG A 21 -1.18 -3.77 -16.38
CA ARG A 21 0.11 -3.31 -15.83
C ARG A 21 0.25 -3.57 -14.32
N ARG A 22 -0.85 -3.55 -13.56
CA ARG A 22 -0.81 -3.76 -12.10
C ARG A 22 -1.19 -5.18 -11.66
N ARG A 23 -1.56 -6.06 -12.59
CA ARG A 23 -2.04 -7.43 -12.26
C ARG A 23 -1.04 -8.27 -11.48
N THR A 24 0.26 -8.02 -11.63
CA THR A 24 1.32 -8.78 -10.97
C THR A 24 1.73 -8.19 -9.63
N TRP A 25 1.26 -7.00 -9.26
CA TRP A 25 1.76 -6.28 -8.07
C TRP A 25 1.50 -7.03 -6.77
N GLY A 26 0.44 -7.85 -6.69
CA GLY A 26 0.12 -8.68 -5.54
C GLY A 26 0.59 -10.14 -5.62
N THR A 27 1.29 -10.54 -6.69
CA THR A 27 1.77 -11.93 -6.82
C THR A 27 3.06 -12.14 -6.03
N ILE A 28 3.43 -13.39 -5.77
CA ILE A 28 4.66 -13.77 -5.05
C ILE A 28 5.91 -13.07 -5.61
N TYR A 29 5.99 -12.89 -6.93
CA TYR A 29 7.14 -12.29 -7.59
C TYR A 29 7.04 -10.76 -7.70
N GLY A 30 5.85 -10.22 -7.94
CA GLY A 30 5.67 -8.77 -8.12
C GLY A 30 5.53 -7.98 -6.81
N SER A 31 5.14 -8.64 -5.72
CA SER A 31 4.94 -8.01 -4.41
C SER A 31 6.23 -7.41 -3.85
N ASN A 32 7.39 -8.04 -4.07
CA ASN A 32 8.68 -7.51 -3.61
C ASN A 32 8.93 -6.09 -4.15
N SER A 33 8.88 -5.91 -5.48
CA SER A 33 9.06 -4.59 -6.11
C SER A 33 7.93 -3.60 -5.77
N THR A 34 6.74 -4.10 -5.47
CA THR A 34 5.62 -3.26 -5.03
C THR A 34 5.85 -2.73 -3.61
N ILE A 35 6.39 -3.57 -2.72
CA ILE A 35 6.78 -3.16 -1.36
C ILE A 35 7.95 -2.18 -1.40
N GLU A 36 8.91 -2.36 -2.30
CA GLU A 36 9.98 -1.38 -2.54
C GLU A 36 9.41 0.00 -2.91
N LEU A 37 8.43 0.04 -3.82
CA LEU A 37 7.73 1.29 -4.16
C LEU A 37 7.02 1.91 -2.95
N VAL A 38 6.33 1.10 -2.14
CA VAL A 38 5.69 1.58 -0.89
C VAL A 38 6.73 2.13 0.09
N SER A 39 7.91 1.50 0.19
CA SER A 39 9.01 1.96 1.03
C SER A 39 9.55 3.33 0.57
N GLU A 40 9.70 3.56 -0.74
CA GLU A 40 10.07 4.88 -1.26
C GLU A 40 9.02 5.95 -0.94
N ILE A 41 7.74 5.59 -1.00
CA ILE A 41 6.64 6.48 -0.57
C ILE A 41 6.73 6.76 0.94
N ALA A 42 7.01 5.74 1.76
CA ALA A 42 7.16 5.87 3.21
C ALA A 42 8.26 6.87 3.62
N LYS A 43 9.39 6.88 2.89
CA LYS A 43 10.50 7.84 3.11
C LYS A 43 10.06 9.29 3.02
N ILE A 44 8.98 9.62 2.30
CA ILE A 44 8.44 10.98 2.21
C ILE A 44 7.87 11.42 3.57
N PHE A 45 7.26 10.50 4.33
CA PHE A 45 6.65 10.80 5.63
C PHE A 45 7.70 11.00 6.73
N HIS A 46 8.85 10.34 6.62
CA HIS A 46 9.94 10.48 7.59
C HIS A 46 10.65 11.85 7.55
N LYS A 47 10.40 12.67 6.53
CA LYS A 47 11.03 13.99 6.39
C LYS A 47 10.40 15.08 7.26
N LYS A 48 9.20 14.87 7.83
CA LYS A 48 8.48 15.86 8.65
C LYS A 48 7.73 15.18 9.80
N ASP A 49 7.87 15.69 11.02
CA ASP A 49 7.27 15.07 12.22
C ASP A 49 5.76 14.92 12.14
N ALA A 50 5.04 15.93 11.64
CA ALA A 50 3.58 15.85 11.47
C ALA A 50 3.14 14.77 10.45
N ALA A 51 3.97 14.49 9.43
CA ALA A 51 3.70 13.45 8.45
C ALA A 51 4.06 12.06 8.99
N ARG A 52 5.08 11.98 9.85
CA ARG A 52 5.51 10.74 10.50
C ARG A 52 4.40 10.14 11.38
N HIS A 53 3.71 10.95 12.18
CA HIS A 53 2.59 10.47 13.02
C HIS A 53 1.50 9.81 12.16
N ARG A 54 1.10 10.46 11.05
CA ARG A 54 0.10 9.90 10.13
C ARG A 54 0.52 8.56 9.52
N TRP A 55 1.82 8.39 9.24
CA TRP A 55 2.35 7.12 8.74
C TRP A 55 2.32 6.02 9.82
N VAL A 56 2.70 6.36 11.05
CA VAL A 56 2.64 5.43 12.19
C VAL A 56 1.21 4.98 12.44
N ASP A 57 0.26 5.91 12.49
CA ASP A 57 -1.16 5.61 12.70
C ASP A 57 -1.70 4.68 11.61
N PHE A 58 -1.31 4.92 10.35
CA PHE A 58 -1.68 4.07 9.22
C PHE A 58 -1.16 2.63 9.38
N ILE A 59 0.14 2.46 9.66
CA ILE A 59 0.73 1.13 9.84
C ILE A 59 0.15 0.40 11.05
N GLN A 60 -0.10 1.12 12.15
CA GLN A 60 -0.69 0.55 13.35
C GLN A 60 -2.11 0.02 13.06
N ALA A 61 -2.92 0.78 12.30
CA ALA A 61 -4.27 0.34 11.91
C ALA A 61 -4.22 -0.95 11.07
N GLU A 62 -3.32 -1.02 10.09
CA GLU A 62 -3.13 -2.22 9.25
C GLU A 62 -2.67 -3.43 10.08
N ALA A 63 -1.71 -3.24 11.00
CA ALA A 63 -1.23 -4.32 11.87
C ALA A 63 -2.33 -4.90 12.76
N VAL A 64 -3.18 -4.04 13.33
CA VAL A 64 -4.33 -4.48 14.14
C VAL A 64 -5.32 -5.31 13.32
N LEU A 65 -5.59 -4.93 12.07
CA LEU A 65 -6.47 -5.68 11.19
C LEU A 65 -5.92 -7.08 10.88
N LEU A 66 -4.62 -7.18 10.57
CA LEU A 66 -3.96 -8.45 10.31
C LEU A 66 -3.96 -9.37 11.54
N CYS A 67 -3.66 -8.83 12.73
CA CYS A 67 -3.73 -9.62 13.97
C CYS A 67 -5.13 -10.18 14.23
N ARG A 68 -6.18 -9.39 13.97
CA ARG A 68 -7.57 -9.84 14.14
C ARG A 68 -7.95 -10.95 13.16
N GLN A 69 -7.51 -10.83 11.90
CA GLN A 69 -7.75 -11.85 10.87
C GLN A 69 -7.06 -13.17 11.23
N GLU A 70 -5.81 -13.12 11.69
CA GLU A 70 -5.08 -14.31 12.15
C GLU A 70 -5.77 -15.01 13.33
N MET A 71 -6.25 -14.24 14.32
CA MET A 71 -6.98 -14.81 15.47
C MET A 71 -8.29 -15.49 15.03
N SER A 72 -9.02 -14.89 14.09
CA SER A 72 -10.24 -15.47 13.54
C SER A 72 -9.97 -16.77 12.78
N SER A 73 -8.91 -16.80 11.96
CA SER A 73 -8.55 -17.98 11.16
C SER A 73 -8.08 -19.17 12.00
N ARG A 74 -7.58 -18.94 13.22
CA ARG A 74 -7.10 -20.00 14.13
C ARG A 74 -8.19 -20.58 15.04
N THR A 75 -9.34 -19.93 15.11
CA THR A 75 -10.48 -20.34 15.96
C THR A 75 -11.53 -21.14 15.17
N MET A 76 -11.41 -21.20 13.83
CA MET A 76 -12.17 -22.10 12.95
C MET A 76 -11.37 -23.37 12.68
#